data_AF-A0A8W8JUG4-F1
#
_entry.id   AF-A0A8W8JUG4-F1
#
_cell.length_a   1.000
_cell.length_b   1.000
_cell.length_c   1.000
_cell.angle_alpha   90.00
_cell.angle_beta   90.00
_cell.angle_gamma   90.00
#
_symmetry.space_group_name_H-M   'P 1'
#
loop_
_entity.id
_entity.type
_entity.pdbx_description
1 polymer ?
#
loop_
_entity_poly.entity_id
_entity_poly.type
_entity_poly.pdbx_seq_one_letter_code
_entity_poly.pdbx_strand_id
1 'polypeptide(L)'
;KFVMRPPQVLKVGTRKSSFANFSDICRLLHRQPKHVLAFLLAELGTSGSVDGNNQLIIKGKYNQKQIENVLRRYIKEYVTCHTCRSPDTLLQKDTRIFFLQCESCGSRCSVTSIKSGFQAVTGKRAAIRAKTA
;
A
#
# COMPACT_ATOMS: atom_id res chain seq x y z
N LYS A 1 -0.92 -17.07 12.80
CA LYS A 1 -0.60 -17.07 11.35
C LYS A 1 -1.72 -16.31 10.66
N PHE A 2 -1.50 -15.06 10.21
CA PHE A 2 -2.56 -14.26 9.58
C PHE A 2 -2.94 -14.88 8.23
N VAL A 3 -4.21 -15.28 8.08
CA VAL A 3 -4.74 -15.85 6.85
C VAL A 3 -5.28 -14.70 6.00
N MET A 4 -4.42 -14.17 5.14
CA MET A 4 -4.81 -13.11 4.21
C MET A 4 -5.55 -13.72 3.02
N ARG A 5 -6.69 -13.11 2.61
CA ARG A 5 -7.31 -13.44 1.33
C ARG A 5 -6.32 -13.10 0.19
N PRO A 6 -6.07 -14.01 -0.76
CA PRO A 6 -5.11 -13.75 -1.83
C PRO A 6 -5.50 -12.49 -2.61
N PRO A 7 -4.54 -11.59 -2.92
CA PRO A 7 -4.83 -10.39 -3.67
C PRO A 7 -5.26 -10.74 -5.09
N GLN A 8 -6.40 -10.25 -5.56
CA GLN A 8 -6.89 -10.49 -6.92
C GLN A 8 -6.40 -9.38 -7.84
N VAL A 9 -5.35 -9.68 -8.60
CA VAL A 9 -4.75 -8.74 -9.54
C VAL A 9 -5.19 -9.11 -10.96
N LEU A 10 -5.99 -8.23 -11.55
CA LEU A 10 -6.48 -8.31 -12.92
C LEU A 10 -5.63 -7.39 -13.81
N LYS A 11 -5.42 -7.79 -15.06
CA LYS A 11 -4.75 -6.93 -16.05
C LYS A 11 -5.80 -6.06 -16.72
N VAL A 12 -5.64 -4.75 -16.66
CA VAL A 12 -6.53 -3.79 -17.32
C VAL A 12 -5.77 -3.17 -18.49
N GLY A 13 -5.89 -3.80 -19.66
CA GLY A 13 -5.15 -3.42 -20.86
C GLY A 13 -3.65 -3.69 -20.77
N THR A 14 -2.86 -2.99 -21.59
CA THR A 14 -1.43 -3.29 -21.82
C THR A 14 -0.49 -2.71 -20.75
N ARG A 15 -0.87 -1.61 -20.09
CA ARG A 15 0.00 -0.84 -19.18
C ARG A 15 -0.63 -0.58 -17.80
N LYS A 16 -1.74 -1.22 -17.45
CA LYS A 16 -2.38 -1.05 -16.14
C LYS A 16 -2.73 -2.41 -15.53
N SER A 17 -2.67 -2.48 -14.21
CA SER A 17 -3.15 -3.60 -13.41
C SER A 17 -4.20 -3.08 -12.44
N SER A 18 -5.34 -3.78 -12.35
CA SER A 18 -6.36 -3.55 -11.33
C SER A 18 -6.17 -4.53 -10.18
N PHE A 19 -6.25 -4.02 -8.97
CA PHE A 19 -6.29 -4.79 -7.75
C PHE A 19 -7.73 -4.74 -7.20
N ALA A 20 -8.49 -5.81 -7.48
CA ALA A 20 -9.94 -5.82 -7.32
C ALA A 20 -10.40 -5.83 -5.86
N ASN A 21 -9.75 -6.62 -5.00
CA ASN A 21 -10.11 -6.78 -3.58
C ASN A 21 -9.31 -5.86 -2.63
N PHE A 22 -8.90 -4.69 -3.10
CA PHE A 22 -8.12 -3.74 -2.31
C PHE A 22 -8.87 -3.26 -1.05
N SER A 23 -10.13 -2.86 -1.19
CA SER A 23 -10.95 -2.39 -0.06
C SER A 23 -11.22 -3.47 0.97
N ASP A 24 -11.46 -4.71 0.54
CA ASP A 24 -11.69 -5.83 1.44
C ASP A 24 -10.44 -6.13 2.26
N ILE A 25 -9.26 -6.04 1.65
CA ILE A 25 -7.98 -6.22 2.34
C ILE A 25 -7.75 -5.08 3.33
N CYS A 26 -8.06 -3.83 2.97
CA CYS A 26 -7.94 -2.71 3.90
C CYS A 26 -8.87 -2.88 5.12
N ARG A 27 -10.10 -3.35 4.90
CA ARG A 27 -11.07 -3.64 5.96
C ARG A 27 -10.62 -4.79 6.85
N LEU A 28 -10.14 -5.89 6.26
CA LEU A 28 -9.61 -7.04 7.00
C LEU A 28 -8.42 -6.68 7.90
N LEU A 29 -7.58 -5.74 7.46
CA LEU A 29 -6.42 -5.27 8.22
C LEU A 29 -6.76 -4.13 9.20
N HIS A 30 -8.00 -3.66 9.24
CA HIS A 30 -8.41 -2.46 9.97
C HIS A 30 -7.49 -1.26 9.68
N ARG A 31 -7.22 -0.99 8.40
CA ARG A 31 -6.36 0.13 7.96
C ARG A 31 -7.07 1.05 6.99
N GLN A 32 -6.70 2.33 7.06
CA GLN A 32 -7.20 3.33 6.12
C GLN A 32 -6.68 3.03 4.70
N PRO A 33 -7.56 2.99 3.67
CA PRO A 33 -7.16 2.72 2.29
C PRO A 33 -6.09 3.69 1.77
N LYS A 34 -6.16 4.97 2.19
CA LYS A 34 -5.18 6.00 1.83
C LYS A 34 -3.75 5.64 2.28
N HIS A 35 -3.59 5.03 3.45
CA HIS A 35 -2.28 4.66 3.99
C HIS A 35 -1.69 3.47 3.22
N VAL A 36 -2.50 2.42 3.03
CA VAL A 36 -2.10 1.22 2.27
C VAL A 36 -1.75 1.59 0.82
N LEU A 37 -2.53 2.48 0.21
CA LEU A 37 -2.28 3.01 -1.12
C LEU A 37 -0.92 3.70 -1.20
N ALA A 38 -0.65 4.65 -0.30
CA ALA A 38 0.62 5.38 -0.28
C ALA A 38 1.82 4.43 -0.14
N PHE A 39 1.70 3.41 0.71
CA PHE A 39 2.75 2.40 0.89
C PHE A 39 2.97 1.56 -0.38
N LEU A 40 1.90 1.05 -0.98
CA LEU A 40 1.97 0.27 -2.22
C LEU A 40 2.63 1.07 -3.34
N LEU A 41 2.26 2.33 -3.52
CA LEU A 41 2.83 3.19 -4.56
C LEU A 41 4.30 3.52 -4.30
N ALA A 42 4.69 3.71 -3.03
CA ALA A 42 6.07 3.95 -2.64
C ALA A 42 6.95 2.71 -2.90
N GLU A 43 6.52 1.52 -2.47
CA GLU A 43 7.27 0.26 -2.67
C GLU A 43 7.34 -0.16 -4.14
N LEU A 44 6.25 0.02 -4.90
CA LEU A 44 6.21 -0.33 -6.31
C LEU A 44 6.85 0.72 -7.21
N GLY A 45 7.17 1.91 -6.67
CA GLY A 45 7.75 3.01 -7.42
C GLY A 45 6.85 3.55 -8.54
N THR A 46 5.53 3.44 -8.37
CA THR A 46 4.55 3.82 -9.41
C THR A 46 3.49 4.77 -8.91
N SER A 47 2.60 5.16 -9.84
CA SER A 47 1.42 5.95 -9.53
C SER A 47 0.17 5.12 -9.83
N GLY A 48 -0.85 5.32 -9.00
CA GLY A 48 -2.13 4.64 -9.11
C GLY A 48 -3.22 5.43 -8.42
N SER A 49 -4.45 5.03 -8.65
CA SER A 49 -5.64 5.65 -8.11
C SER A 49 -6.65 4.57 -7.72
N VAL A 50 -7.41 4.84 -6.68
CA VAL A 50 -8.58 4.02 -6.32
C VAL A 50 -9.73 4.47 -7.21
N ASP A 51 -10.36 3.52 -7.89
CA ASP A 51 -11.53 3.73 -8.73
C ASP A 51 -12.82 3.80 -7.89
N GLY A 52 -13.93 4.25 -8.48
CA GLY A 52 -15.24 4.32 -7.83
C GLY A 52 -15.75 2.97 -7.33
N ASN A 53 -15.30 1.87 -7.96
CA ASN A 53 -15.59 0.50 -7.55
C ASN A 53 -14.69 -0.01 -6.40
N ASN A 54 -13.97 0.88 -5.71
CA ASN A 54 -13.03 0.56 -4.63
C ASN A 54 -11.87 -0.38 -5.03
N GLN A 55 -11.60 -0.48 -6.33
CA GLN A 55 -10.46 -1.21 -6.87
C GLN A 55 -9.27 -0.28 -7.03
N LEU A 56 -8.06 -0.77 -6.77
CA LEU A 56 -6.85 0.02 -6.96
C LEU A 56 -6.28 -0.21 -8.37
N ILE A 57 -6.28 0.84 -9.19
CA ILE A 57 -5.66 0.84 -10.51
C ILE A 57 -4.22 1.33 -10.40
N ILE A 58 -3.26 0.48 -10.77
CA ILE A 58 -1.83 0.75 -10.73
C ILE A 58 -1.32 0.84 -12.17
N LYS A 59 -0.48 1.84 -12.46
CA LYS A 59 0.23 1.92 -13.75
C LYS A 59 1.40 0.94 -13.75
N GLY A 60 1.42 0.05 -14.72
CA GLY A 60 2.41 -1.02 -14.83
C GLY A 60 1.75 -2.39 -15.01
N LYS A 61 2.58 -3.40 -15.23
CA LYS A 61 2.19 -4.80 -15.32
C LYS A 61 2.69 -5.51 -14.06
N TYR A 62 1.77 -5.84 -13.17
CA TYR A 62 2.10 -6.51 -11.91
C TYR A 62 1.49 -7.89 -11.86
N ASN A 63 2.28 -8.84 -11.33
CA ASN A 63 1.82 -10.17 -11.04
C ASN A 63 1.32 -10.25 -9.59
N GLN A 64 0.40 -11.19 -9.34
CA GLN A 64 -0.16 -11.43 -8.02
C GLN A 64 0.91 -11.66 -6.94
N LYS A 65 1.95 -12.45 -7.25
CA LYS A 65 3.08 -12.73 -6.34
C LYS A 65 3.84 -11.46 -5.92
N GLN A 66 3.98 -10.48 -6.82
CA GLN A 66 4.68 -9.23 -6.51
C GLN A 66 3.87 -8.39 -5.52
N ILE A 67 2.55 -8.26 -5.76
CA ILE A 67 1.64 -7.54 -4.87
C ILE A 67 1.56 -8.23 -3.51
N GLU A 68 1.49 -9.57 -3.47
CA GLU A 68 1.52 -10.34 -2.22
C GLU A 68 2.80 -10.07 -1.41
N ASN A 69 3.96 -10.02 -2.07
CA ASN A 69 5.23 -9.75 -1.38
C ASN A 69 5.25 -8.36 -0.73
N VAL A 70 4.76 -7.33 -1.44
CA VAL A 70 4.64 -5.97 -0.91
C VAL A 70 3.65 -5.91 0.24
N LEU A 71 2.50 -6.58 0.13
CA LEU A 71 1.51 -6.66 1.21
C LEU A 71 2.05 -7.39 2.44
N ARG A 72 2.84 -8.46 2.26
CA ARG A 72 3.49 -9.17 3.36
C ARG A 72 4.47 -8.26 4.11
N ARG A 73 5.22 -7.42 3.41
CA ARG A 73 6.07 -6.39 4.03
C ARG A 73 5.24 -5.36 4.80
N TYR A 74 4.15 -4.88 4.22
CA TYR A 74 3.24 -3.94 4.88
C TYR A 74 2.66 -4.52 6.17
N ILE A 75 2.20 -5.78 6.14
CA ILE A 75 1.65 -6.46 7.31
C ILE A 75 2.71 -6.57 8.42
N LYS A 76 3.93 -6.96 8.07
CA LYS A 76 5.02 -7.11 9.04
C LYS A 76 5.35 -5.79 9.76
N GLU A 77 5.34 -4.68 9.04
CA GLU A 77 5.77 -3.37 9.56
C GLU A 77 4.63 -2.59 10.23
N TYR A 78 3.42 -2.59 9.64
CA TYR A 78 2.31 -1.70 10.01
C TYR A 78 1.07 -2.39 10.59
N VAL A 79 1.06 -3.73 10.68
CA VAL A 79 -0.09 -4.50 11.18
C VAL A 79 0.31 -5.42 12.32
N THR A 80 1.40 -6.16 12.20
CA THR A 80 1.83 -7.05 13.27
C THR A 80 2.54 -6.27 14.37
N CYS A 81 2.12 -6.52 15.61
CA CYS A 81 2.80 -5.99 16.77
C CYS A 81 4.22 -6.57 16.90
N HIS A 82 5.19 -5.73 17.26
CA HIS A 82 6.60 -6.12 17.35
C HIS A 82 6.90 -6.98 18.59
N THR A 83 6.07 -6.89 19.64
CA THR A 83 6.22 -7.66 20.88
C THR A 83 5.49 -9.00 20.81
N CYS A 84 4.18 -8.97 20.56
CA CYS A 84 3.32 -10.16 20.65
C CYS A 84 2.97 -10.80 19.29
N ARG A 85 3.34 -10.17 18.16
CA ARG A 85 3.03 -10.62 16.79
C ARG A 85 1.53 -10.75 16.48
N SER A 86 0.68 -10.18 17.32
CA SER A 86 -0.77 -10.09 17.08
C SER A 86 -1.06 -9.16 15.89
N PRO A 87 -2.03 -9.49 15.02
CA PRO A 87 -2.52 -8.58 13.98
C PRO A 87 -3.48 -7.51 14.52
N ASP A 88 -3.93 -7.65 15.78
CA ASP A 88 -4.89 -6.74 16.42
C ASP A 88 -4.17 -5.49 16.92
N THR A 89 -3.99 -4.56 15.99
CA THR A 89 -3.32 -3.28 16.23
C THR A 89 -4.04 -2.16 15.51
N LEU A 90 -3.97 -0.96 16.06
CA LEU A 90 -4.51 0.28 15.51
C LEU A 90 -3.37 1.20 15.09
N LEU A 91 -3.52 1.85 13.94
CA LEU A 91 -2.56 2.82 13.43
C LEU A 91 -3.12 4.23 13.64
N GLN A 92 -2.53 4.98 14.57
CA GLN A 92 -2.88 6.36 14.87
C GLN A 92 -1.85 7.31 14.28
N LYS A 93 -2.30 8.41 13.70
CA LYS A 93 -1.42 9.49 13.23
C LYS A 93 -1.38 10.58 14.28
N ASP A 94 -0.19 10.87 14.79
CA ASP A 94 0.03 11.95 15.73
C ASP A 94 1.02 12.93 15.09
N THR A 95 0.50 14.08 14.67
CA THR A 95 1.20 15.10 13.87
C THR A 95 1.85 14.56 12.59
N ARG A 96 3.16 14.32 12.59
CA ARG A 96 3.98 13.87 11.46
C ARG A 96 4.37 12.40 11.54
N ILE A 97 4.11 11.74 12.67
CA ILE A 97 4.56 10.38 12.97
C ILE A 97 3.34 9.47 13.09
N PHE A 98 3.51 8.22 12.68
CA PHE A 98 2.49 7.19 12.89
C PHE A 98 2.87 6.36 14.11
N PHE A 99 1.89 6.06 14.95
CA PHE A 99 1.98 5.19 16.09
C PHE A 99 1.16 3.94 15.86
N LEU A 100 1.78 2.78 16.04
CA LEU A 100 1.12 1.49 16.08
C LEU A 100 0.82 1.15 17.54
N GLN A 101 -0.46 1.03 17.87
CA GLN A 101 -0.94 0.66 19.19
C GLN A 101 -1.52 -0.76 19.12
N CYS A 102 -1.03 -1.68 19.95
CA CYS A 102 -1.56 -3.04 20.00
C CYS A 102 -2.69 -3.15 21.01
N GLU A 103 -3.80 -3.76 20.60
CA GLU A 103 -4.95 -3.98 21.50
C GLU A 103 -4.73 -5.20 22.40
N SER A 104 -3.99 -6.21 21.94
CA SER A 104 -3.74 -7.42 22.74
C SER A 104 -2.77 -7.21 23.91
N CYS A 105 -1.72 -6.40 23.73
CA CYS A 105 -0.70 -6.19 24.77
C CYS A 105 -0.52 -4.72 25.21
N GLY A 106 -1.29 -3.79 24.64
CA GLY A 106 -1.24 -2.37 25.00
C GLY A 106 0.03 -1.62 24.59
N SER A 107 0.96 -2.25 23.85
CA SER A 107 2.21 -1.60 23.44
C SER A 107 1.95 -0.49 22.43
N ARG A 108 2.68 0.62 22.56
CA ARG A 108 2.69 1.73 21.61
C ARG A 108 4.09 1.86 21.01
N CYS A 109 4.19 1.69 19.70
CA CYS A 109 5.45 1.80 18.97
C CYS A 109 5.33 2.90 17.90
N SER A 110 6.36 3.73 17.75
CA SER A 110 6.45 4.62 16.59
C SER A 110 6.84 3.81 15.36
N VAL A 111 6.07 3.92 14.28
CA VAL A 111 6.42 3.29 12.99
C VAL A 111 7.03 4.31 12.04
N THR A 112 7.82 3.81 11.10
CA THR A 112 8.44 4.66 10.10
C THR A 112 7.38 5.33 9.23
N SER A 113 7.59 6.62 8.91
CA SER A 113 6.73 7.30 7.94
C SER A 113 6.99 6.71 6.56
N ILE A 114 5.94 6.52 5.75
CA ILE A 114 6.08 6.13 4.34
C ILE A 114 6.85 7.24 3.60
N LYS A 115 8.14 7.02 3.35
CA LYS A 115 8.97 7.90 2.53
C LYS A 115 8.88 7.40 1.09
N SER A 116 8.14 8.11 0.23
CA SER A 116 8.27 7.88 -1.21
C SER A 116 9.69 8.26 -1.61
N GLY A 117 10.51 7.29 -2.01
CA GLY A 117 11.85 7.56 -2.54
C GLY A 117 11.80 8.50 -3.75
N PHE A 118 12.96 9.01 -4.16
CA PHE A 118 13.08 9.86 -5.35
C PHE A 118 12.58 9.11 -6.59
N GLN A 119 11.41 9.50 -7.12
CA GLN A 119 10.88 8.97 -8.36
C GLN A 119 11.44 9.75 -9.54
N ALA A 120 12.41 9.17 -10.24
CA ALA A 120 12.97 9.77 -11.45
C ALA A 120 11.90 9.90 -12.53
N VAL A 121 11.50 11.13 -12.84
CA VAL A 121 10.58 11.48 -13.94
C VAL A 121 11.30 11.45 -15.29
N THR A 122 11.87 10.31 -15.65
CA THR A 122 12.58 10.15 -16.93
C THR A 122 11.61 10.18 -18.13
N GLY A 123 10.40 9.62 -18.00
CA GLY A 123 9.39 9.62 -19.07
C GLY A 123 8.48 10.86 -19.15
N LYS A 124 8.24 11.57 -18.05
CA LYS A 124 7.34 12.75 -18.05
C LYS A 124 7.97 13.96 -18.73
N ARG A 125 9.30 14.10 -18.72
CA ARG A 125 10.01 15.22 -19.36
C ARG A 125 9.86 15.23 -20.88
N ALA A 126 9.90 14.06 -21.54
CA ALA A 126 9.70 13.96 -22.99
C ALA A 126 8.26 14.36 -23.39
N ALA A 127 7.25 13.91 -22.65
CA ALA A 127 5.86 14.25 -22.90
C ALA A 127 5.51 15.72 -22.55
N ILE A 128 6.19 16.31 -21.56
CA ILE A 128 6.06 17.75 -21.24
C ILE A 128 6.71 18.58 -22.35
N ARG A 129 7.95 18.26 -22.76
CA ARG A 129 8.64 18.95 -23.87
C ARG A 129 7.86 18.90 -25.18
N ALA A 130 7.21 17.78 -25.49
CA ALA A 130 6.38 17.65 -26.68
C ALA A 130 5.05 18.43 -26.62
N LYS A 131 4.63 18.91 -25.44
CA LYS A 131 3.43 19.75 -25.27
C LYS A 131 3.72 21.25 -25.22
N THR A 132 4.96 21.63 -24.94
CA THR A 132 5.42 23.03 -24.93
C THR A 132 6.10 23.46 -26.23
N ALA A 133 6.18 22.55 -27.21
CA ALA A 133 6.64 22.80 -28.57
C ALA A 133 5.45 22.96 -29.51
#